data_AF-A0A2D5J1B6-F1
#
_entry.id   AF-A0A2D5J1B6-F1
#
_cell.length_a   1.000
_cell.length_b   1.000
_cell.length_c   1.000
_cell.angle_alpha   90.00
_cell.angle_beta   90.00
_cell.angle_gamma   90.00
#
_symmetry.space_group_name_H-M   'P 1'
#
loop_
_entity.id
_entity.type
_entity.pdbx_description
1 polymer ?
#
loop_
_entity_poly.entity_id
_entity_poly.type
_entity_poly.pdbx_seq_one_letter_code
_entity_poly.pdbx_strand_id
1 'polypeptide(L)'
;MTTRSKYDFRQVTVDDVPILFAWRAQPLVREWWGTDEPYDQETISDLRISRSIVSYEGRPFAYLQDYAVHGWEDHHFTHLPEGARGIDQYIGDPSMIGLGLGPRSHG
;
A
#
# COMPACT_ATOMS: atom_id res chain seq x y z
N MET A 1 -18.42 -6.79 24.10
CA MET A 1 -18.72 -6.00 22.89
C MET A 1 -17.43 -5.32 22.46
N THR A 2 -16.74 -5.86 21.46
CA THR A 2 -15.55 -5.25 20.87
C THR A 2 -16.00 -4.12 19.96
N THR A 3 -15.63 -2.88 20.28
CA THR A 3 -15.71 -1.74 19.37
C THR A 3 -14.93 -2.13 18.10
N ARG A 4 -15.64 -2.44 17.02
CA ARG A 4 -15.02 -2.70 15.73
C ARG A 4 -14.47 -1.35 15.28
N SER A 5 -13.14 -1.19 15.31
CA SER A 5 -12.49 0.01 14.78
C SER A 5 -13.01 0.24 13.36
N LYS A 6 -13.42 1.48 13.06
CA LYS A 6 -13.96 1.83 11.74
C LYS A 6 -12.95 1.56 10.63
N TYR A 7 -11.66 1.60 10.98
CA TYR A 7 -10.55 1.19 10.13
C TYR A 7 -9.93 -0.10 10.66
N ASP A 8 -9.63 -1.02 9.74
CA ASP A 8 -8.93 -2.26 10.01
C ASP A 8 -7.73 -2.38 9.06
N PHE A 9 -6.61 -2.90 9.56
CA PHE A 9 -5.39 -3.12 8.80
C PHE A 9 -5.05 -4.60 8.90
N ARG A 10 -4.95 -5.27 7.76
CA ARG A 10 -4.57 -6.67 7.72
C ARG A 10 -3.46 -6.89 6.70
N GLN A 11 -2.59 -7.86 6.99
CA GLN A 11 -1.56 -8.27 6.04
C GLN A 11 -2.18 -8.80 4.76
N VAL A 12 -1.53 -8.47 3.64
CA VAL A 12 -1.90 -8.97 2.32
C VAL A 12 -1.61 -10.46 2.25
N THR A 13 -2.53 -11.23 1.68
CA THR A 13 -2.31 -12.64 1.35
C THR A 13 -2.38 -12.85 -0.16
N VAL A 14 -2.03 -14.06 -0.61
CA VAL A 14 -2.15 -14.44 -2.02
C VAL A 14 -3.59 -14.32 -2.52
N ASP A 15 -4.59 -14.48 -1.64
CA ASP A 15 -6.01 -14.33 -1.99
C ASP A 15 -6.39 -12.89 -2.37
N ASP A 16 -5.57 -11.91 -2.00
CA ASP A 16 -5.79 -10.50 -2.31
C ASP A 16 -5.17 -10.05 -3.63
N VAL A 17 -4.36 -10.90 -4.25
CA VAL A 17 -3.73 -10.60 -5.54
C VAL A 17 -4.75 -10.10 -6.58
N PRO A 18 -5.95 -10.70 -6.73
CA PRO A 18 -6.95 -10.18 -7.67
C PRO A 18 -7.43 -8.75 -7.38
N ILE A 19 -7.63 -8.38 -6.11
CA ILE A 19 -8.07 -7.01 -5.76
C ILE A 19 -6.94 -6.01 -5.94
N LEU A 20 -5.69 -6.38 -5.64
CA LEU A 20 -4.51 -5.54 -5.87
C LEU A 20 -4.29 -5.28 -7.37
N PHE A 21 -4.45 -6.29 -8.22
CA PHE A 21 -4.42 -6.11 -9.67
C PHE A 21 -5.54 -5.18 -10.15
N ALA A 22 -6.77 -5.34 -9.65
CA ALA A 22 -7.89 -4.49 -10.02
C ALA A 22 -7.66 -3.02 -9.64
N TRP A 23 -7.12 -2.77 -8.44
CA TRP A 23 -6.76 -1.43 -8.00
C TRP A 23 -5.62 -0.83 -8.81
N ARG A 24 -4.57 -1.61 -9.08
CA ARG A 24 -3.43 -1.15 -9.89
C ARG A 24 -3.77 -0.88 -11.34
N ALA A 25 -4.79 -1.54 -11.87
CA ALA A 25 -5.34 -1.26 -13.19
C ALA A 25 -6.06 0.10 -13.28
N GLN A 26 -6.36 0.75 -12.15
CA GLN A 26 -6.99 2.06 -12.19
C GLN A 26 -6.04 3.13 -12.70
N PRO A 27 -6.50 4.05 -13.56
CA PRO A 27 -5.64 5.07 -14.16
C PRO A 27 -4.84 5.87 -13.12
N LEU A 28 -5.49 6.26 -12.01
CA LEU A 28 -4.86 7.03 -10.94
C LEU A 28 -3.78 6.25 -10.20
N VAL A 29 -3.97 4.95 -9.98
CA VAL A 29 -2.94 4.12 -9.32
C VAL A 29 -1.83 3.82 -10.32
N ARG A 30 -2.17 3.51 -11.57
CA ARG A 30 -1.22 3.19 -12.63
C ARG A 30 -0.27 4.35 -12.95
N GLU A 31 -0.79 5.58 -12.97
CA GLU A 31 -0.01 6.79 -13.26
C GLU A 31 1.09 7.04 -12.22
N TRP A 32 0.82 6.75 -10.94
CA TRP A 32 1.74 7.04 -9.84
C TRP A 32 2.55 5.82 -9.35
N TRP A 33 2.05 4.59 -9.55
CA TRP A 33 2.64 3.34 -9.03
C TRP A 33 3.25 2.42 -10.10
N GLY A 34 3.01 2.72 -11.38
CA GLY A 34 3.49 1.89 -12.50
C GLY A 34 2.85 0.50 -12.58
N THR A 35 3.29 -0.30 -13.55
CA THR A 35 2.73 -1.64 -13.83
C THR A 35 3.70 -2.79 -13.59
N ASP A 36 4.94 -2.51 -13.19
CA ASP A 36 6.05 -3.46 -13.33
C ASP A 36 6.27 -4.39 -12.14
N GLU A 37 5.68 -4.12 -10.97
CA GLU A 37 5.91 -4.97 -9.79
C GLU A 37 4.95 -6.18 -9.80
N PRO A 38 5.43 -7.43 -9.82
CA PRO A 38 4.55 -8.59 -9.75
C PRO A 38 3.93 -8.73 -8.35
N TYR A 39 2.65 -9.09 -8.27
CA TYR A 39 2.01 -9.53 -7.02
C TYR A 39 2.00 -11.07 -6.93
N ASP A 40 3.16 -11.69 -7.09
CA ASP A 40 3.31 -13.14 -6.94
C ASP A 40 3.56 -13.55 -5.49
N GLN A 41 3.50 -14.86 -5.22
CA GLN A 41 3.65 -15.40 -3.87
C GLN A 41 4.99 -15.06 -3.24
N GLU A 42 6.06 -14.97 -4.04
CA GLU A 42 7.39 -14.59 -3.58
C GLU A 42 7.41 -13.14 -3.12
N THR A 43 6.84 -12.24 -3.92
CA THR A 43 6.74 -10.82 -3.59
C THR A 43 5.88 -10.59 -2.35
N ILE A 44 4.72 -11.25 -2.26
CA ILE A 44 3.85 -11.12 -1.08
C ILE A 44 4.51 -11.66 0.19
N SER A 45 5.35 -12.68 0.08
CA SER A 45 6.05 -13.30 1.22
C SER A 45 7.34 -12.57 1.63
N ASP A 46 7.75 -11.53 0.90
CA ASP A 46 8.95 -10.77 1.21
C ASP A 46 8.77 -9.95 2.50
N LEU A 47 9.39 -10.43 3.58
CA LEU A 47 9.34 -9.81 4.91
C LEU A 47 10.05 -8.44 4.99
N ARG A 48 10.83 -8.06 3.98
CA ARG A 48 11.46 -6.72 3.91
C ARG A 48 10.43 -5.62 3.69
N ILE A 49 9.26 -5.97 3.15
CA ILE A 49 8.18 -5.05 2.83
C ILE A 49 6.90 -5.58 3.49
N SER A 50 6.46 -4.92 4.56
CA SER A 50 5.16 -5.21 5.19
C SER A 50 4.05 -4.62 4.33
N ARG A 51 3.23 -5.50 3.74
CA ARG A 51 2.12 -5.13 2.85
C ARG A 51 0.80 -5.30 3.58
N SER A 52 -0.04 -4.28 3.58
CA SER A 52 -1.32 -4.30 4.28
C SER A 52 -2.47 -3.74 3.44
N ILE A 53 -3.64 -4.34 3.59
CA ILE A 53 -4.91 -3.82 3.08
C ILE A 53 -5.61 -3.07 4.20
N VAL A 54 -6.00 -1.85 3.90
CA VAL A 54 -6.81 -1.01 4.77
C VAL A 54 -8.28 -1.19 4.41
N SER A 55 -9.09 -1.50 5.40
CA SER A 55 -10.53 -1.64 5.27
C SER A 55 -11.25 -0.56 6.08
N TYR A 56 -12.31 0.01 5.53
CA TYR A 56 -13.23 0.90 6.24
C TYR A 56 -14.59 0.22 6.38
N GLU A 57 -15.06 0.06 7.61
CA GLU A 57 -16.32 -0.65 7.93
C GLU A 57 -16.40 -2.06 7.29
N GLY A 58 -15.26 -2.75 7.21
CA GLY A 58 -15.13 -4.09 6.60
C GLY A 58 -15.01 -4.11 5.08
N ARG A 59 -14.92 -2.94 4.43
CA ARG A 59 -14.70 -2.83 2.97
C ARG A 59 -13.24 -2.47 2.69
N PRO A 60 -12.47 -3.33 2.00
CA PRO A 60 -11.11 -3.00 1.61
C PRO A 60 -11.14 -1.84 0.60
N PHE A 61 -10.31 -0.82 0.81
CA PHE A 61 -10.30 0.37 -0.07
C PHE A 61 -8.91 0.94 -0.36
N ALA A 62 -7.89 0.58 0.43
CA ALA A 62 -6.53 1.08 0.23
C ALA A 62 -5.48 0.00 0.48
N TYR A 63 -4.30 0.24 -0.08
CA TYR A 63 -3.11 -0.58 0.06
C TYR A 63 -1.99 0.26 0.68
N LEU A 64 -1.20 -0.38 1.55
CA LEU A 64 -0.07 0.22 2.26
C LEU A 64 1.13 -0.72 2.19
N GLN A 65 2.29 -0.19 1.82
CA GLN A 65 3.59 -0.84 1.94
C GLN A 65 4.44 -0.06 2.92
N ASP A 66 4.99 -0.77 3.89
CA ASP A 66 6.01 -0.26 4.78
C ASP A 66 7.29 -1.07 4.55
N TYR A 67 8.38 -0.40 4.19
CA TYR A 67 9.67 -1.03 3.89
C TYR A 67 10.81 -0.32 4.61
N ALA A 68 11.83 -1.11 4.96
CA ALA A 68 13.06 -0.55 5.49
C ALA A 68 13.85 0.12 4.35
N VAL A 69 14.17 1.40 4.51
CA VAL A 69 14.95 2.18 3.52
C VAL A 69 16.35 1.56 3.29
N HIS A 70 16.88 0.90 4.31
CA HIS A 70 18.18 0.24 4.30
C HIS A 70 18.13 -1.25 3.87
N GLY A 71 16.99 -1.72 3.36
CA GLY A 71 16.82 -3.13 2.93
C GLY A 71 17.47 -3.49 1.58
N TRP A 72 18.01 -2.51 0.85
CA TRP A 72 18.59 -2.65 -0.48
C TRP A 72 19.85 -1.76 -0.59
N GLU A 73 20.97 -2.31 -1.09
CA GLU A 73 22.30 -1.63 -1.11
C GLU A 73 22.35 -0.34 -1.95
N ASP A 74 21.35 -0.08 -2.80
CA ASP A 74 21.33 1.07 -3.74
C ASP A 74 20.00 1.85 -3.68
N HIS A 75 19.38 1.97 -2.50
CA HIS A 75 18.16 2.75 -2.37
C HIS A 75 18.48 4.26 -2.40
N HIS A 76 17.70 5.05 -3.14
CA HIS A 76 17.86 6.51 -3.29
C HIS A 76 17.86 7.30 -1.95
N PHE A 77 17.45 6.65 -0.85
CA PHE A 77 17.32 7.22 0.50
C PHE A 77 18.35 6.67 1.50
N THR A 78 19.39 5.97 1.06
CA THR A 78 20.49 5.45 1.91
C THR A 78 21.22 6.52 2.73
N HIS A 79 21.06 7.80 2.38
CA HIS A 79 21.57 8.94 3.15
C HIS A 79 20.75 9.27 4.41
N LEU A 80 19.60 8.63 4.63
CA LEU A 80 18.78 8.79 5.83
C LEU A 80 19.35 7.98 7.01
N PRO A 81 19.09 8.40 8.26
CA PRO A 81 19.60 7.71 9.44
C PRO A 81 19.19 6.23 9.47
N GLU A 82 20.03 5.41 10.12
CA GLU A 82 19.78 3.99 10.34
C GLU A 82 18.41 3.79 11.02
N GLY A 83 17.56 2.93 10.45
CA GLY A 83 16.19 2.72 10.91
C GLY A 83 15.11 3.54 10.19
N ALA A 84 15.46 4.35 9.18
CA ALA A 84 14.46 5.00 8.31
C ALA A 84 13.56 3.96 7.60
N ARG A 85 12.26 4.25 7.57
CA ARG A 85 11.23 3.42 6.91
C ARG A 85 10.51 4.25 5.86
N GLY A 86 10.33 3.68 4.68
CA GLY A 86 9.47 4.22 3.65
C GLY A 86 8.05 3.70 3.84
N ILE A 87 7.07 4.58 3.69
CA ILE A 87 5.66 4.19 3.66
C ILE A 87 5.10 4.68 2.34
N ASP A 88 4.65 3.75 1.52
CA ASP A 88 3.94 4.02 0.29
C ASP A 88 2.48 3.56 0.47
N GLN A 89 1.52 4.38 0.03
CA GLN A 89 0.10 4.02 0.07
C GLN A 89 -0.67 4.51 -1.16
N TYR A 90 -1.68 3.75 -1.57
CA TYR A 90 -2.66 4.21 -2.56
C TYR A 90 -4.08 3.80 -2.19
N ILE A 91 -5.04 4.63 -2.59
CA ILE A 91 -6.47 4.31 -2.50
C ILE A 91 -6.84 3.57 -3.78
N GLY A 92 -7.25 2.32 -3.60
CA GLY A 92 -7.67 1.45 -4.69
C GLY A 92 -9.15 1.54 -5.00
N ASP A 93 -10.00 2.05 -4.10
CA ASP A 93 -11.41 2.30 -4.43
C ASP A 93 -11.64 3.77 -4.83
N PRO A 94 -11.96 4.07 -6.09
CA PRO A 94 -12.11 5.44 -6.57
C PRO A 94 -13.35 6.12 -6.00
N SER A 95 -14.33 5.38 -5.49
CA SER A 95 -15.46 5.94 -4.74
C SER A 95 -15.05 6.49 -3.36
N MET A 96 -13.86 6.10 -2.89
CA MET A 96 -13.27 6.57 -1.64
C MET A 96 -12.19 7.65 -1.87
N ILE A 97 -11.90 8.01 -3.13
CA ILE A 97 -11.01 9.10 -3.50
C ILE A 97 -11.77 10.44 -3.39
N GLY A 98 -11.20 11.42 -2.70
CA GLY A 98 -11.81 12.76 -2.52
C GLY A 98 -12.60 12.96 -1.23
N LEU A 99 -12.71 11.94 -0.36
CA LEU A 99 -13.30 12.05 0.98
C LEU A 99 -12.32 12.55 2.07
N GLY A 100 -11.10 12.97 1.68
CA GLY A 100 -10.13 13.59 2.58
C GLY A 100 -9.07 12.67 3.21
N LEU A 101 -8.67 11.59 2.51
CA LEU A 101 -7.67 10.62 3.01
C LEU A 101 -6.26 10.74 2.37
N GLY A 102 -5.98 11.83 1.65
CA GLY A 102 -4.63 12.17 1.18
C GLY A 102 -4.41 13.69 1.26
N PRO A 103 -3.17 14.17 1.51
CA PRO A 103 -2.90 15.60 1.44
C PRO A 103 -3.13 16.07 0.00
N ARG A 104 -3.96 17.11 -0.13
CA ARG A 104 -4.09 17.89 -1.36
C ARG A 104 -2.72 18.48 -1.70
N SER A 105 -2.00 17.92 -2.66
CA SER A 105 -0.94 18.66 -3.35
C SER A 105 -1.61 19.66 -4.29
N HIS A 106 -1.64 20.93 -3.88
CA HIS A 106 -1.85 22.03 -4.81
C HIS A 106 -0.55 22.21 -5.60
N GLY A 107 -0.67 22.23 -6.93
CA GLY A 107 0.34 22.65 -7.89
C GLY A 107 -0.38 23.04 -9.18
#